data_AF-A0A7G1J0P0-F1
#
_entry.id   AF-A0A7G1J0P0-F1
#
_cell.length_a   1.000
_cell.length_b   1.000
_cell.length_c   1.000
_cell.angle_alpha   90.00
_cell.angle_beta   90.00
_cell.angle_gamma   90.00
#
_symmetry.space_group_name_H-M   'P 1'
#
loop_
_entity.id
_entity.type
_entity.pdbx_description
1 polymer ?
#
loop_
_entity_poly.entity_id
_entity_poly.type
_entity_poly.pdbx_seq_one_letter_code
_entity_poly.pdbx_strand_id
1 'polypeptide(L)'
;MLELAIEGIEGLDIETIELERKGISYTYDTMKILTEKNPDTDYYFIIGADMVDYLPKWYRIDELVDMVQFVGVQRPRYKAGTSYPVIWVDVPLMDISSSMVRDFLAQGRKPNFLLPQPVLDYIEKEGLY
;
A
#
# COMPACT_ATOMS: atom_id res chain seq x y z
N MET A 1 11.61 -8.81 3.14
CA MET A 1 11.28 -7.54 3.83
C MET A 1 9.83 -7.46 4.27
N LEU A 2 8.84 -7.66 3.38
CA LEU A 2 7.42 -7.57 3.77
C LEU A 2 7.03 -8.63 4.82
N GLU A 3 7.47 -9.89 4.64
CA GLU A 3 7.29 -10.96 5.64
C GLU A 3 7.78 -10.53 7.03
N LEU A 4 9.02 -10.02 7.12
CA LEU A 4 9.60 -9.51 8.36
C LEU A 4 8.87 -8.29 8.93
N ALA A 5 8.19 -7.51 8.09
CA ALA A 5 7.49 -6.30 8.52
C ALA A 5 6.15 -6.60 9.19
N ILE A 6 5.51 -7.71 8.82
CA ILE A 6 4.18 -8.11 9.33
C ILE A 6 4.23 -9.33 10.26
N GLU A 7 5.41 -9.91 10.49
CA GLU A 7 5.61 -11.10 11.31
C GLU A 7 4.98 -10.94 12.71
N GLY A 8 4.11 -11.89 13.07
CA GLY A 8 3.44 -11.91 14.37
C GLY A 8 2.27 -10.94 14.53
N ILE A 9 1.89 -10.19 13.48
CA ILE A 9 0.72 -9.30 13.51
C ILE A 9 -0.51 -10.08 13.05
N GLU A 10 -1.40 -10.39 13.98
CA GLU A 10 -2.67 -11.05 13.70
C GLU A 10 -3.54 -10.20 12.74
N GLY A 11 -4.14 -10.85 11.75
CA GLY A 11 -4.98 -10.20 10.75
C GLY A 11 -4.23 -9.62 9.54
N LEU A 12 -2.90 -9.76 9.45
CA LEU A 12 -2.12 -9.44 8.26
C LEU A 12 -1.61 -10.70 7.56
N ASP A 13 -1.66 -10.70 6.24
CA ASP A 13 -1.12 -11.75 5.37
C ASP A 13 -0.58 -11.14 4.05
N ILE A 14 0.14 -11.93 3.26
CA ILE A 14 0.74 -11.52 1.99
C ILE A 14 0.00 -12.18 0.83
N GLU A 15 -0.49 -11.36 -0.09
CA GLU A 15 -1.02 -11.80 -1.38
C GLU A 15 0.04 -11.64 -2.48
N THR A 16 0.47 -12.76 -3.07
CA THR A 16 1.58 -12.82 -4.06
C THR A 16 1.12 -12.77 -5.50
N ILE A 17 -0.19 -12.72 -5.77
CA ILE A 17 -0.75 -12.79 -7.13
C ILE A 17 -0.10 -11.84 -8.13
N GLU A 18 0.25 -10.62 -7.71
CA GLU A 18 0.88 -9.63 -8.61
C GLU A 18 2.34 -9.96 -8.92
N LEU A 19 3.04 -10.67 -8.03
CA LEU A 19 4.41 -11.14 -8.26
C LEU A 19 4.43 -12.35 -9.20
N GLU A 20 3.40 -13.19 -9.13
CA GLU A 20 3.24 -14.38 -9.98
C GLU A 20 2.81 -14.01 -11.40
N ARG A 21 2.02 -12.94 -11.52
CA ARG A 21 1.61 -12.37 -12.80
C ARG A 21 2.79 -11.67 -13.47
N LYS A 22 2.96 -11.92 -14.77
CA LYS A 22 3.93 -11.19 -15.60
C LYS A 22 3.29 -9.94 -16.19
N GLY A 23 4.04 -8.84 -16.25
CA GLY A 23 3.61 -7.59 -16.88
C GLY A 23 3.35 -6.47 -15.87
N ILE A 24 2.56 -5.48 -16.29
CA ILE A 24 2.20 -4.35 -15.43
C ILE A 24 1.10 -4.81 -14.47
N SER A 25 1.29 -4.57 -13.18
CA SER A 25 0.29 -4.85 -12.15
C SER A 25 -0.77 -3.74 -12.13
N TYR A 26 -1.84 -3.93 -12.89
CA TYR A 26 -3.04 -3.10 -12.77
C TYR A 26 -3.96 -3.64 -11.68
N THR A 27 -4.34 -2.77 -10.75
CA THR A 27 -5.25 -3.11 -9.64
C THR A 27 -6.57 -3.72 -10.13
N TYR A 28 -7.13 -3.20 -11.23
CA TYR A 28 -8.35 -3.77 -11.84
C TYR A 28 -8.21 -5.27 -12.10
N ASP A 29 -7.12 -5.69 -12.75
CA ASP A 29 -6.94 -7.09 -13.10
C ASP A 29 -6.73 -7.96 -11.85
N THR A 30 -6.01 -7.44 -10.86
CA THR A 30 -5.79 -8.12 -9.59
C THR A 30 -7.09 -8.33 -8.84
N MET A 31 -7.88 -7.26 -8.69
CA MET A 31 -9.16 -7.32 -8.00
C MET A 31 -10.16 -8.21 -8.71
N LYS A 32 -10.18 -8.21 -10.05
CA LYS A 32 -11.01 -9.13 -10.82
C LYS A 32 -10.72 -10.60 -10.48
N ILE A 33 -9.44 -10.98 -10.42
CA ILE A 33 -9.07 -12.36 -10.08
C ILE A 33 -9.43 -12.68 -8.62
N LEU A 34 -9.20 -11.74 -7.70
CA LEU A 34 -9.48 -11.93 -6.27
C LEU A 34 -10.97 -12.07 -5.98
N THR A 35 -11.82 -11.26 -6.61
CA THR A 35 -13.29 -11.35 -6.46
C THR A 35 -13.85 -12.60 -7.12
N GLU A 36 -13.30 -13.03 -8.26
CA GLU A 36 -13.67 -14.32 -8.88
C GLU A 36 -13.28 -15.53 -8.01
N LYS A 37 -12.11 -15.47 -7.35
CA LYS A 37 -11.64 -16.52 -6.42
C LYS A 37 -12.41 -16.54 -5.10
N ASN A 38 -12.87 -15.39 -4.63
CA ASN A 38 -13.51 -15.21 -3.33
C ASN A 38 -14.84 -14.44 -3.49
N PRO A 39 -15.88 -15.06 -4.05
CA PRO A 39 -17.13 -14.37 -4.41
C PRO A 39 -17.93 -13.86 -3.20
N ASP A 40 -17.70 -14.42 -2.01
CA ASP A 40 -18.39 -14.05 -0.77
C ASP A 40 -17.58 -13.05 0.08
N THR A 41 -16.55 -12.42 -0.49
CA THR A 41 -15.65 -11.50 0.21
C THR A 41 -15.84 -10.06 -0.27
N ASP A 42 -16.14 -9.16 0.67
CA ASP A 42 -16.11 -7.72 0.43
C ASP A 42 -14.67 -7.20 0.51
N TYR A 43 -14.20 -6.56 -0.56
CA TYR A 43 -12.84 -6.01 -0.62
C TYR A 43 -12.80 -4.52 -0.29
N TYR A 44 -11.94 -4.16 0.66
CA TYR A 44 -11.63 -2.79 1.03
C TYR A 44 -10.21 -2.45 0.58
N PHE A 45 -10.06 -1.56 -0.39
CA PHE A 45 -8.77 -1.22 -0.98
C PHE A 45 -8.20 0.05 -0.34
N ILE A 46 -7.20 -0.12 0.52
CA ILE A 46 -6.61 0.96 1.32
C ILE A 46 -5.60 1.75 0.49
N ILE A 47 -5.77 3.08 0.44
CA ILE A 47 -4.88 4.01 -0.25
C ILE A 47 -4.63 5.28 0.58
N GLY A 48 -3.47 5.88 0.39
CA GLY A 48 -3.18 7.20 0.94
C GLY A 48 -3.97 8.30 0.23
N ALA A 49 -4.26 9.39 0.94
CA ALA A 49 -4.94 10.57 0.38
C ALA A 49 -4.23 11.16 -0.85
N ASP A 50 -2.91 10.99 -0.96
CA ASP A 50 -2.11 11.37 -2.12
C ASP A 50 -2.46 10.60 -3.40
N MET A 51 -2.97 9.37 -3.28
CA MET A 51 -3.40 8.55 -4.42
C MET A 51 -4.86 8.79 -4.81
N VAL A 52 -5.67 9.37 -3.92
CA VAL A 52 -7.10 9.59 -4.18
C VAL A 52 -7.33 10.55 -5.34
N ASP A 53 -6.56 11.64 -5.42
CA ASP A 53 -6.63 12.59 -6.54
C ASP A 53 -6.18 11.97 -7.89
N TYR A 54 -5.47 10.84 -7.83
CA TYR A 54 -5.01 10.09 -9.00
C TYR A 54 -5.97 8.98 -9.45
N LEU A 55 -7.00 8.64 -8.67
CA LEU A 55 -7.98 7.59 -9.02
C LEU A 55 -8.56 7.74 -10.43
N PRO A 56 -8.93 8.93 -10.93
CA PRO A 56 -9.45 9.07 -12.30
C PRO A 56 -8.48 8.62 -13.40
N LYS A 57 -7.19 8.46 -13.09
CA LYS A 57 -6.15 8.00 -14.03
C LYS A 57 -5.89 6.50 -13.93
N TRP A 58 -6.52 5.80 -12.99
CA TRP A 58 -6.32 4.37 -12.81
C TRP A 58 -6.97 3.59 -13.97
N TYR A 59 -6.31 2.52 -14.37
CA TYR A 59 -6.79 1.65 -15.44
C TYR A 59 -8.15 1.06 -15.06
N ARG A 60 -9.18 1.36 -15.87
CA ARG A 60 -10.57 0.92 -15.69
C ARG A 60 -11.16 1.25 -14.31
N ILE A 61 -10.87 2.46 -13.81
CA ILE A 61 -11.34 2.93 -12.50
C ILE A 61 -12.86 2.81 -12.32
N ASP A 62 -13.66 3.15 -13.34
CA ASP A 62 -15.13 3.12 -13.26
C ASP A 62 -15.68 1.72 -12.99
N GLU A 63 -14.97 0.66 -13.43
CA GLU A 63 -15.35 -0.72 -13.13
C GLU A 63 -14.70 -1.23 -11.83
N LEU A 64 -13.52 -0.70 -11.50
CA LEU A 64 -12.84 -1.06 -10.27
C LEU A 64 -13.63 -0.60 -9.04
N VAL A 65 -14.28 0.57 -9.08
CA VAL A 65 -15.11 1.06 -7.98
C VAL A 65 -16.35 0.19 -7.71
N ASP A 66 -16.78 -0.63 -8.68
CA ASP A 66 -17.86 -1.61 -8.49
C ASP A 66 -17.37 -2.90 -7.83
N MET A 67 -16.05 -3.18 -7.87
CA MET A 67 -15.45 -4.39 -7.30
C MET A 67 -14.91 -4.20 -5.88
N VAL A 68 -14.56 -2.97 -5.50
CA VAL A 68 -13.93 -2.68 -4.20
C VAL A 68 -14.48 -1.42 -3.56
N GLN A 69 -14.47 -1.38 -2.22
CA GLN A 69 -14.67 -0.17 -1.44
C GLN A 69 -13.32 0.51 -1.21
N PHE A 70 -13.10 1.70 -1.76
CA PHE A 70 -11.86 2.44 -1.51
C PHE A 70 -11.85 3.01 -0.10
N VAL A 71 -10.74 2.80 0.62
CA VAL A 71 -10.49 3.35 1.95
C VAL A 71 -9.35 4.35 1.87
N GLY A 72 -9.68 5.63 2.01
CA GLY A 72 -8.74 6.73 1.99
C GLY A 72 -8.19 7.02 3.39
N VAL A 73 -6.87 7.00 3.52
CA VAL A 73 -6.15 7.35 4.75
C VAL A 73 -5.58 8.76 4.63
N GLN A 74 -5.94 9.65 5.54
CA GLN A 74 -5.45 11.04 5.51
C GLN A 74 -3.92 11.10 5.66
N ARG A 75 -3.30 11.97 4.85
CA ARG A 75 -1.89 12.34 4.98
C ARG A 75 -1.77 13.85 5.20
N PRO A 76 -0.78 14.32 5.97
CA PRO A 76 -0.51 15.74 6.08
C PRO A 76 -0.27 16.33 4.69
N ARG A 77 -0.82 17.52 4.41
CA ARG A 77 -0.64 18.33 3.19
C ARG A 77 -1.48 17.95 1.96
N TYR A 78 -2.35 16.95 2.02
CA TYR A 78 -3.24 16.60 0.90
C TYR A 78 -4.71 16.87 1.25
N LYS A 79 -5.38 17.70 0.43
CA LYS A 79 -6.84 17.85 0.46
C LYS A 79 -7.40 16.94 -0.61
N ALA A 80 -7.73 15.71 -0.24
CA ALA A 80 -8.28 14.77 -1.19
C ALA A 80 -9.67 15.24 -1.65
N GLY A 81 -9.85 15.28 -2.96
CA GLY A 81 -11.14 15.54 -3.61
C GLY A 81 -11.30 14.57 -4.77
N THR A 82 -12.32 13.72 -4.71
CA THR A 82 -12.61 12.77 -5.80
C THR A 82 -14.11 12.71 -6.05
N SER A 83 -14.48 12.45 -7.30
CA SER A 83 -15.86 12.11 -7.69
C SER A 83 -16.23 10.66 -7.38
N TYR A 84 -15.25 9.82 -7.01
CA TYR A 84 -15.45 8.42 -6.69
C TYR A 84 -15.79 8.21 -5.21
N PRO A 85 -16.59 7.17 -4.88
CA PRO A 85 -16.90 6.84 -3.50
C PRO A 85 -15.64 6.38 -2.76
N VAL A 86 -15.32 7.06 -1.65
CA VAL A 86 -14.18 6.72 -0.78
C VAL A 86 -14.63 6.82 0.68
N ILE A 87 -14.37 5.77 1.45
CA ILE A 87 -14.54 5.75 2.91
C ILE A 87 -13.28 6.38 3.52
N TRP A 88 -13.45 7.46 4.27
CA TRP A 88 -12.35 8.15 4.93
C TRP A 88 -12.14 7.61 6.34
N VAL A 89 -10.91 7.22 6.66
CA VAL A 89 -10.52 6.76 7.99
C VAL A 89 -9.45 7.67 8.56
N ASP A 90 -9.72 8.18 9.77
CA ASP A 90 -8.78 8.98 10.53
C ASP A 90 -7.75 8.06 11.20
N VAL A 91 -6.48 8.28 10.91
CA VAL A 91 -5.35 7.61 11.55
C VAL A 91 -4.33 8.65 12.03
N PRO A 92 -3.49 8.33 13.03
CA PRO A 92 -2.38 9.20 13.41
C PRO A 92 -1.52 9.54 12.19
N LEU A 93 -1.30 10.84 11.97
CA LEU A 93 -0.53 11.30 10.83
C LEU A 93 0.96 10.98 11.04
N MET A 94 1.52 10.16 10.15
CA MET A 94 2.94 9.81 10.14
C MET A 94 3.60 10.39 8.89
N ASP A 95 4.53 11.33 9.06
CA ASP A 95 5.31 11.90 7.95
C ASP A 95 6.54 11.04 7.66
N ILE A 96 6.31 9.79 7.23
CA ILE A 96 7.35 8.81 6.90
C ILE A 96 7.10 8.29 5.48
N SER A 97 8.16 8.11 4.70
CA SER A 97 8.09 7.52 3.36
C SER A 97 9.30 6.64 3.06
N SER A 98 9.14 5.67 2.15
CA SER A 98 10.24 4.81 1.73
C SER A 98 11.38 5.59 1.07
N SER A 99 11.09 6.70 0.38
CA SER A 99 12.13 7.58 -0.18
C SER A 99 12.97 8.21 0.92
N MET A 100 12.34 8.74 1.97
CA MET A 100 13.04 9.28 3.13
C MET A 100 13.92 8.22 3.82
N VAL A 101 13.42 6.99 3.98
CA VAL A 101 14.19 5.89 4.59
C VAL A 101 15.43 5.54 3.77
N ARG A 102 15.27 5.40 2.44
CA ARG A 102 16.42 5.14 1.55
C ARG A 102 17.45 6.27 1.57
N ASP A 103 17.00 7.52 1.58
CA ASP A 103 17.90 8.68 1.64
C ASP A 103 18.71 8.71 2.95
N PHE A 104 18.13 8.28 4.08
CA PHE A 104 18.84 8.17 5.35
C PHE A 104 19.94 7.10 5.28
N LEU A 105 19.59 5.92 4.76
CA LEU A 105 20.51 4.80 4.62
C LEU A 105 21.69 5.15 3.70
N ALA A 106 21.41 5.77 2.55
CA ALA A 106 22.43 6.22 1.60
C ALA A 106 23.40 7.27 2.20
N GLN A 107 22.96 8.04 3.20
CA GLN A 107 23.77 9.00 3.94
C GLN A 107 24.52 8.37 5.14
N GLY A 108 24.45 7.05 5.33
CA GLY A 108 25.02 6.35 6.48
C GLY A 108 24.28 6.65 7.80
N ARG A 109 23.06 7.18 7.73
CA ARG A 109 22.21 7.44 8.89
C ARG A 109 21.32 6.24 9.16
N LYS A 110 21.12 5.90 10.44
CA LYS A 110 20.18 4.85 10.83
C LYS A 110 18.75 5.43 10.99
N PRO A 111 17.76 4.92 10.24
CA PRO A 111 16.35 5.33 10.35
C PRO A 111 15.68 4.72 11.60
N ASN A 112 16.24 4.96 12.78
CA ASN A 112 15.77 4.38 14.04
C ASN A 112 14.27 4.67 14.26
N PHE A 113 13.52 3.64 14.65
CA PHE A 113 12.07 3.69 14.91
C PHE A 113 11.16 3.98 13.71
N LEU A 114 11.70 4.08 12.48
CA LEU A 114 10.88 4.31 11.27
C LEU A 114 10.42 3.02 10.58
N LEU A 115 11.05 1.88 10.91
CA LEU A 115 10.71 0.55 10.41
C LEU A 115 10.95 -0.51 11.50
N PRO A 116 10.32 -1.70 11.40
CA PRO A 116 10.60 -2.81 12.29
C PRO A 116 12.09 -3.20 12.27
N GLN A 117 12.65 -3.50 13.44
CA GLN A 117 14.07 -3.85 13.57
C GLN A 117 14.50 -5.02 12.67
N PRO A 118 13.71 -6.12 12.53
CA PRO A 118 14.09 -7.22 11.64
C PRO A 118 14.23 -6.79 10.16
N VAL A 119 13.48 -5.78 9.72
CA VAL A 119 13.57 -5.24 8.36
C VAL A 119 14.86 -4.43 8.20
N LEU A 120 15.23 -3.63 9.21
CA LEU A 120 16.48 -2.87 9.20
C LEU A 120 17.70 -3.82 9.19
N ASP A 121 17.67 -4.86 10.01
CA ASP A 121 18.73 -5.88 10.07
C ASP A 121 18.90 -6.57 8.71
N TYR A 122 17.80 -6.88 8.04
CA TYR A 122 17.82 -7.44 6.68
C TYR A 122 18.44 -6.48 5.66
N ILE A 123 18.07 -5.20 5.70
CA ILE A 123 18.63 -4.17 4.82
C ILE A 123 20.15 -4.04 5.01
N GLU A 124 20.61 -3.97 6.27
CA GLU A 124 22.04 -3.87 6.59
C GLU A 124 22.82 -5.12 6.17
N LYS A 125 22.25 -6.31 6.40
CA LYS A 125 22.87 -7.59 6.03
C LYS A 125 23.03 -7.74 4.52
N GLU A 126 22.01 -7.40 3.74
CA GLU A 126 22.00 -7.58 2.29
C GLU A 126 22.61 -6.37 1.53
N GLY A 127 23.00 -5.31 2.24
CA GLY A 127 23.62 -4.12 1.64
C GLY A 127 22.67 -3.37 0.71
N LEU A 128 21.40 -3.26 1.09
CA LEU A 128 20.37 -2.59 0.27
C LEU A 128 20.32 -1.09 0.54
N TYR A 129 20.16 -0.33 -0.55
CA TYR A 129 20.10 1.15 -0.59
C TYR A 129 21.40 1.84 -0.18
#